data_AF-A0A2N5KBR5-F1
#
_entry.id   AF-A0A2N5KBR5-F1
#
_cell.length_a   1.000
_cell.length_b   1.000
_cell.length_c   1.000
_cell.angle_alpha   90.00
_cell.angle_beta   90.00
_cell.angle_gamma   90.00
#
_symmetry.space_group_name_H-M   'P 1'
#
loop_
_entity.id
_entity.type
_entity.pdbx_description
1 polymer ?
#
loop_
_entity_poly.entity_id
_entity_poly.type
_entity_poly.pdbx_seq_one_letter_code
_entity_poly.pdbx_strand_id
1 'polypeptide(L)' 'MPRKNEPPLQEQINQLESLIQWFESEDVDLEQAIAKFEEGSKLAEHIKERLNGLENKITVLKERFDDGA' A
#
# COMPACT_ATOMS: atom_id res chain seq x y z
N MET A 1 5.20 2.54 15.51
CA MET A 1 5.84 1.23 15.28
C MET A 1 4.97 0.46 14.30
N PRO A 2 5.52 -0.27 13.32
CA PRO A 2 4.70 -1.18 12.52
C PRO A 2 4.02 -2.16 13.48
N ARG A 3 2.74 -2.47 13.25
CA ARG A 3 2.06 -3.51 14.03
C ARG A 3 2.87 -4.80 13.85
N LYS A 4 3.07 -5.55 14.94
CA LYS A 4 4.08 -6.63 15.08
C LYS A 4 4.04 -7.73 13.99
N ASN A 5 3.05 -7.75 13.09
CA ASN A 5 2.85 -8.74 12.03
C ASN A 5 2.50 -8.13 10.66
N GLU A 6 2.72 -6.82 10.44
CA GLU A 6 2.38 -6.18 9.15
C GLU A 6 3.55 -6.24 8.17
N PRO A 7 3.34 -6.72 6.92
CA PRO A 7 4.43 -6.81 5.94
C PRO A 7 5.04 -5.42 5.63
N PRO A 8 6.33 -5.37 5.25
CA PRO A 8 6.96 -4.17 4.73
C PRO A 8 6.10 -3.51 3.62
N LEU A 9 6.14 -2.19 3.54
CA LEU A 9 5.35 -1.45 2.54
C LEU A 9 5.66 -1.91 1.11
N GLN A 10 6.92 -2.20 0.83
CA GLN A 10 7.34 -2.74 -0.46
C GLN A 10 6.68 -4.09 -0.76
N GLU A 11 6.55 -4.97 0.24
CA GLU A 11 5.92 -6.27 0.05
C GLU A 11 4.41 -6.12 -0.22
N GLN A 12 3.75 -5.17 0.43
CA GLN A 12 2.35 -4.84 0.14
C GLN A 12 2.15 -4.29 -1.28
N ILE A 13 3.07 -3.44 -1.75
CA ILE A 13 3.06 -2.94 -3.13
C ILE A 13 3.21 -4.10 -4.12
N ASN A 14 4.16 -5.00 -3.88
CA ASN A 14 4.37 -6.18 -4.72
C ASN A 14 3.14 -7.11 -4.72
N GLN A 15 2.43 -7.24 -3.60
CA GLN A 15 1.18 -7.99 -3.52
C GLN A 15 0.08 -7.34 -4.38
N LEU A 16 -0.03 -6.01 -4.36
CA LEU A 16 -0.98 -5.28 -5.20
C LEU A 16 -0.66 -5.45 -6.68
N GLU A 17 0.62 -5.38 -7.07
CA GLU A 17 1.08 -5.63 -8.44
C GLU A 17 0.74 -7.07 -8.89
N SER A 18 0.90 -8.05 -8.00
CA SER A 18 0.55 -9.45 -8.29
C SER A 18 -0.96 -9.63 -8.51
N LEU A 19 -1.79 -8.89 -7.76
CA LEU A 19 -3.24 -8.88 -7.99
C LEU A 19 -3.57 -8.28 -9.36
N ILE A 20 -2.93 -7.18 -9.75
CA ILE A 20 -3.12 -6.54 -11.06
C ILE A 20 -2.72 -7.51 -12.19
N GLN A 21 -1.56 -8.17 -12.07
CA GLN A 21 -1.10 -9.16 -13.06
C GLN A 21 -2.06 -10.33 -13.21
N TRP A 22 -2.72 -10.75 -12.13
CA TRP A 22 -3.75 -11.79 -12.21
C TRP A 22 -4.95 -11.34 -13.05
N PHE A 23 -5.37 -10.07 -12.95
CA PHE A 23 -6.46 -9.52 -13.77
C PHE A 23 -6.12 -9.40 -15.26
N GLU A 24 -4.84 -9.40 -15.61
CA GLU A 24 -4.36 -9.37 -16.99
C GLU A 24 -4.27 -10.77 -17.63
N SER A 25 -4.56 -11.83 -16.86
CA SER A 25 -4.55 -13.20 -17.38
C SER A 25 -5.75 -13.50 -18.30
N GLU A 26 -5.58 -14.47 -19.21
CA GLU A 26 -6.57 -14.79 -20.24
C GLU A 26 -7.83 -15.51 -19.69
N ASP A 27 -7.76 -16.09 -18.49
CA ASP A 27 -8.84 -16.88 -17.86
C ASP A 27 -9.20 -16.32 -16.46
N VAL A 28 -9.78 -15.12 -16.47
CA VAL A 28 -10.31 -14.47 -15.26
C VAL A 28 -11.72 -14.96 -14.99
N ASP A 29 -11.89 -15.74 -13.92
CA ASP A 29 -13.20 -16.09 -13.39
C ASP A 29 -13.86 -14.88 -12.69
N LEU A 30 -15.12 -14.60 -13.02
CA LEU A 30 -15.83 -13.39 -12.58
C LEU A 30 -16.05 -13.36 -11.06
N GLU A 31 -16.32 -14.49 -10.42
CA GLU A 31 -16.52 -14.56 -8.97
C GLU A 31 -15.19 -14.30 -8.24
N GLN A 32 -14.10 -14.88 -8.75
CA GLN A 32 -12.74 -14.59 -8.24
C GLN A 32 -12.32 -13.15 -8.50
N ALA A 33 -12.74 -12.56 -9.63
CA ALA A 33 -12.43 -11.18 -9.98
C ALA A 33 -13.02 -10.19 -8.97
N ILE A 34 -14.27 -10.39 -8.56
CA ILE A 34 -14.93 -9.55 -7.55
C ILE A 34 -14.18 -9.65 -6.21
N ALA A 35 -13.86 -10.87 -5.76
CA ALA A 35 -13.15 -11.07 -4.50
C ALA A 35 -11.75 -10.41 -4.51
N LYS A 36 -10.98 -10.59 -5.59
CA LYS A 36 -9.65 -9.99 -5.74
C LYS A 36 -9.69 -8.47 -5.89
N PHE A 37 -10.77 -7.93 -6.47
CA PHE A 37 -10.94 -6.49 -6.60
C PHE A 37 -11.18 -5.85 -5.23
N GLU A 38 -12.01 -6.47 -4.38
CA GLU A 38 -12.19 -6.02 -2.99
C GLU A 38 -10.89 -6.11 -2.18
N GLU A 39 -10.14 -7.21 -2.33
CA GLU A 39 -8.84 -7.39 -1.69
C GLU A 39 -7.84 -6.31 -2.15
N GLY A 40 -7.70 -6.12 -3.46
CA GLY A 40 -6.81 -5.12 -4.05
C GLY A 40 -7.19 -3.69 -3.66
N SER A 41 -8.48 -3.38 -3.59
CA SER A 41 -8.96 -2.06 -3.17
C SER A 41 -8.60 -1.76 -1.71
N LYS A 42 -8.80 -2.71 -0.80
CA LYS A 42 -8.42 -2.58 0.62
C LYS A 42 -6.90 -2.45 0.77
N LEU A 43 -6.14 -3.24 0.01
CA LEU A 43 -4.67 -3.19 0.03
C LEU A 43 -4.15 -1.83 -0.48
N ALA A 44 -4.72 -1.32 -1.57
CA ALA A 44 -4.37 -0.02 -2.13
C ALA A 44 -4.68 1.14 -1.17
N GLU A 45 -5.85 1.12 -0.52
CA GLU A 45 -6.22 2.10 0.49
C GLU A 45 -5.24 2.10 1.67
N HIS A 46 -4.89 0.90 2.16
CA HIS A 46 -3.92 0.76 3.23
C HIS A 46 -2.51 1.25 2.85
N ILE A 47 -2.02 0.93 1.64
CA ILE A 47 -0.74 1.43 1.12
C ILE A 47 -0.75 2.97 1.09
N LYS A 48 -1.84 3.58 0.61
CA LYS A 48 -2.01 5.03 0.55
C LYS A 48 -1.95 5.67 1.95
N GLU A 49 -2.64 5.11 2.93
CA GLU A 49 -2.58 5.58 4.31
C GLU A 49 -1.16 5.53 4.88
N ARG A 50 -0.43 4.45 4.62
CA ARG A 50 0.95 4.29 5.07
C ARG A 50 1.89 5.29 4.42
N LEU A 51 1.76 5.51 3.12
CA LEU A 51 2.54 6.51 2.38
C LEU A 51 2.31 7.92 2.93
N ASN A 52 1.05 8.31 3.13
CA ASN A 52 0.71 9.59 3.74
C ASN A 52 1.31 9.73 5.15
N GLY A 53 1.28 8.66 5.94
CA GLY A 53 1.89 8.63 7.26
C GLY A 53 3.42 8.76 7.24
N LEU A 54 4.09 8.28 6.19
CA LEU A 54 5.53 8.46 5.99
C LEU A 54 5.85 9.88 5.52
N GLU A 55 5.08 10.42 4.57
CA GLU A 55 5.21 11.79 4.09
C GLU A 55 5.08 12.79 5.24
N ASN A 56 4.03 12.66 6.06
CA ASN A 56 3.83 13.52 7.22
C ASN A 56 5.01 13.49 8.20
N LYS A 57 5.62 12.32 8.42
CA LYS A 57 6.82 12.21 9.27
C LYS A 57 8.01 12.95 8.66
N ILE A 58 8.20 12.84 7.35
CA ILE A 58 9.26 13.56 6.64
C ILE A 58 9.05 15.07 6.75
N THR A 59 7.81 15.54 6.54
CA THR A 59 7.46 16.96 6.68
C THR A 59 7.79 17.49 8.07
N VAL A 60 7.32 16.81 9.13
CA VAL A 60 7.61 17.21 10.53
C VAL A 60 9.11 17.18 10.83
N LEU A 61 9.86 16.23 10.26
CA LEU A 61 11.31 16.19 10.43
C LEU A 61 11.97 17.40 9.76
N LYS A 62 11.59 17.73 8.52
CA LYS A 62 12.11 18.91 7.80
C LYS A 62 11.86 20.20 8.57
N GLU A 63 10.62 20.42 9.03
CA GLU A 63 10.26 21.59 9.83
C GLU A 63 11.14 21.72 11.09
N ARG A 64 11.41 20.61 11.80
CA ARG A 64 12.29 20.62 12.98
C ARG A 64 13.75 20.92 12.65
N PHE A 65 14.24 20.55 11.46
CA PHE A 65 15.60 20.84 11.03
C PHE A 65 15.73 22.31 10.57
N ASP A 66 14.70 22.85 9.92
CA ASP A 66 14.67 24.24 9.46
C ASP A 66 14.50 25.24 10.63
N ASP A 67 13.74 24.90 11.68
CA ASP A 67 13.60 25.71 12.90
C ASP A 67 14.84 25.66 13.82
N GLY A 68 15.78 24.75 13.55
CA GLY A 68 17.02 24.57 14.32
C GLY A 68 18.28 25.12 13.65
N ALA A 69 18.15 25.75 12.48
CA ALA A 69 19.23 26.33 11.67
C ALA A 69 19.32 27.86 11.82
#